data_AF-A0A1V5QRE3-F1
#
_entry.id   AF-A0A1V5QRE3-F1
#
_cell.length_a   1.000
_cell.length_b   1.000
_cell.length_c   1.000
_cell.angle_alpha   90.00
_cell.angle_beta   90.00
_cell.angle_gamma   90.00
#
_symmetry.space_group_name_H-M   'P 1'
#
loop_
_entity.id
_entity.type
_entity.pdbx_description
1 polymer ?
#
loop_
_entity_poly.entity_id
_entity_poly.type
_entity_poly.pdbx_seq_one_letter_code
_entity_poly.pdbx_strand_id
1 'polypeptide(L)'
;MTAVCHDIHGLRAAGATYREISDLTGLTLSQISYRLGNATDKEAPHPHRRKGTTERACMCCGKTFLSEGAHNRLCGACRNRSAGPYDTPATVRYR
;
A
#
# COMPACT_ATOMS: atom_id res chain seq x y z
N MET A 1 14.44 28.47 18.46
CA MET A 1 13.17 27.99 17.89
C MET A 1 13.21 28.24 16.40
N THR A 2 13.77 27.31 15.62
CA THR A 2 13.82 27.44 14.16
C THR A 2 12.41 27.19 13.63
N ALA A 3 11.85 28.18 12.94
CA ALA A 3 10.58 28.02 12.26
C ALA A 3 10.75 26.91 11.23
N VAL A 4 10.16 25.75 11.50
CA VAL A 4 10.19 24.62 10.57
C VAL A 4 9.27 25.00 9.42
N CYS A 5 9.82 25.62 8.38
CA CYS A 5 9.06 25.90 7.17
C CYS A 5 8.68 24.55 6.55
N HIS A 6 7.38 24.22 6.54
CA HIS A 6 6.91 22.97 5.94
C HIS A 6 6.65 23.12 4.43
N ASP A 7 6.78 24.34 3.89
CA ASP A 7 6.51 24.65 2.48
C ASP A 7 7.74 24.41 1.59
N ILE A 8 8.00 23.14 1.32
CA ILE A 8 9.05 22.68 0.41
C ILE A 8 8.89 23.20 -1.02
N HIS A 9 7.65 23.42 -1.50
CA HIS A 9 7.40 23.89 -2.86
C HIS A 9 7.70 25.38 -2.97
N GLY A 10 7.30 26.19 -1.98
CA GLY A 10 7.67 27.59 -1.89
C GLY A 10 9.17 27.80 -1.78
N LEU A 11 9.86 27.00 -0.94
CA LEU A 11 11.33 27.02 -0.86
C LEU A 11 11.98 26.68 -2.20
N ARG A 12 11.46 25.66 -2.90
CA ARG A 12 12.00 25.30 -4.22
C ARG A 12 11.76 26.38 -5.27
N ALA A 13 10.58 27.00 -5.28
CA ALA A 13 10.24 28.11 -6.18
C ALA A 13 11.09 29.36 -5.90
N ALA A 14 11.45 29.60 -4.64
CA ALA A 14 12.37 30.65 -4.22
C ALA A 14 13.84 30.36 -4.57
N GLY A 15 14.14 29.22 -5.21
CA GLY A 15 15.48 28.85 -5.68
C GLY A 15 16.32 28.04 -4.69
N ALA A 16 15.75 27.62 -3.56
CA ALA A 16 16.48 26.79 -2.61
C ALA A 16 16.88 25.44 -3.22
N THR A 17 18.11 25.03 -2.92
CA THR A 17 18.64 23.70 -3.25
C THR A 17 18.02 22.64 -2.35
N TYR A 18 18.08 21.37 -2.77
CA TYR A 18 17.54 20.27 -1.94
C TYR A 18 18.25 20.15 -0.59
N ARG A 19 19.52 20.54 -0.52
CA ARG A 19 20.30 20.52 0.73
C ARG A 19 19.82 21.61 1.69
N GLU A 20 19.60 22.83 1.21
CA GLU A 20 19.05 23.91 2.03
C GLU A 20 17.63 23.58 2.51
N ILE A 21 16.81 22.97 1.65
CA ILE A 21 15.48 22.50 2.05
C ILE A 21 15.59 21.43 3.14
N SER A 22 16.55 20.50 3.04
CA SER A 22 16.81 19.50 4.08
C SER A 22 17.17 20.15 5.41
N ASP A 23 18.07 21.12 5.40
CA ASP A 23 18.54 21.80 6.61
C ASP A 23 17.41 22.63 7.27
N LEU A 24 16.55 23.25 6.47
CA LEU A 24 15.43 24.07 6.96
C LEU A 24 14.23 23.26 7.44
N THR A 25 13.96 22.10 6.82
CA THR A 25 12.74 21.32 7.05
C THR A 25 12.97 20.06 7.88
N GLY A 26 14.23 19.62 8.02
CA GLY A 26 14.59 18.34 8.63
C GLY A 26 14.24 17.11 7.80
N LEU A 27 13.83 17.30 6.53
CA LEU A 27 13.49 16.21 5.62
C LEU A 27 14.74 15.68 4.93
N THR A 28 14.77 14.37 4.68
CA THR A 28 15.82 13.76 3.87
C THR A 28 15.72 14.18 2.40
N LEU A 29 16.84 14.15 1.69
CA LEU A 29 16.88 14.46 0.25
C LEU A 29 15.93 13.59 -0.58
N SER A 30 15.73 12.32 -0.19
CA SER A 30 14.79 11.41 -0.85
C SER A 30 13.34 11.86 -0.65
N GLN A 31 12.96 12.26 0.56
CA GLN A 31 11.62 12.79 0.85
C GLN A 31 11.37 14.09 0.09
N ILE A 32 12.36 14.97 0.00
CA ILE A 32 12.27 16.22 -0.76
C ILE A 32 12.09 15.93 -2.24
N SER A 33 12.93 15.07 -2.83
CA SER A 33 12.83 14.68 -4.23
C SER A 33 11.50 14.01 -4.55
N TYR A 34 10.98 13.16 -3.67
CA TYR A 34 9.68 12.50 -3.86
C TYR A 34 8.52 13.51 -3.87
N ARG A 35 8.54 14.49 -2.96
CA ARG A 35 7.48 15.49 -2.85
C ARG A 35 7.56 16.59 -3.91
N LEU A 36 8.76 16.93 -4.38
CA LEU A 36 8.99 17.88 -5.48
C LEU A 36 8.89 17.23 -6.86
N GLY A 37 9.03 15.90 -6.95
CA GLY A 37 8.78 15.12 -8.15
C GLY A 37 7.38 15.43 -8.69
N ASN A 38 7.34 15.86 -9.95
CA ASN A 38 6.21 16.56 -10.53
C ASN A 38 4.86 15.82 -10.33
N ALA A 39 3.80 16.60 -10.04
CA ALA A 39 2.42 16.14 -10.21
C ALA A 39 2.08 15.76 -11.67
N THR A 40 2.96 16.09 -12.63
CA THR A 40 2.86 15.71 -14.04
C THR A 40 3.15 14.23 -14.28
N ASP A 41 3.73 13.54 -13.29
CA ASP A 41 3.90 12.08 -13.29
C ASP A 41 2.84 11.41 -12.40
N LYS A 42 1.69 12.06 -12.19
CA LYS A 42 0.42 11.31 -12.14
C LYS A 42 0.07 10.81 -13.55
N GLU A 43 1.08 10.28 -14.25
CA GLU A 43 0.88 9.45 -15.42
C GLU A 43 -0.07 8.33 -15.02
N ALA A 44 -0.94 8.01 -15.98
CA ALA A 44 -1.99 7.00 -15.93
C ALA A 44 -1.66 5.86 -14.95
N PRO A 45 -2.65 5.38 -14.17
CA PRO A 45 -2.45 4.35 -13.14
C PRO A 45 -1.44 3.33 -13.65
N HIS A 46 -0.26 3.31 -13.00
CA HIS A 46 0.81 2.35 -13.26
C HIS A 46 0.11 1.04 -13.59
N PRO A 47 0.29 0.43 -14.79
CA PRO A 47 -0.53 -0.70 -15.19
C PRO A 47 -0.31 -1.75 -14.11
N HIS A 48 -1.26 -1.82 -13.17
CA HIS A 48 -1.25 -2.80 -12.11
C HIS A 48 -1.32 -4.06 -12.92
N ARG A 49 -0.17 -4.74 -13.07
CA ARG A 49 -0.02 -5.98 -13.79
C ARG A 49 -1.23 -6.78 -13.35
N ARG A 50 -2.23 -6.95 -14.24
CA ARG A 50 -3.55 -7.45 -13.82
C ARG A 50 -3.24 -8.68 -13.00
N LYS A 51 -3.51 -8.66 -11.69
CA LYS A 51 -3.13 -9.76 -10.80
C LYS A 51 -3.84 -10.97 -11.39
N GLY A 52 -3.08 -11.84 -12.06
CA GLY A 52 -3.64 -12.99 -12.74
C GLY A 52 -4.32 -13.84 -11.69
N THR A 53 -5.62 -14.01 -11.79
CA THR A 53 -6.31 -15.04 -11.02
C THR A 53 -5.79 -16.39 -11.52
N THR A 54 -5.23 -17.17 -10.61
CA THR A 54 -4.71 -18.52 -10.91
C THR A 54 -5.64 -19.54 -10.27
N GLU A 55 -5.97 -20.60 -10.99
CA GLU A 55 -6.70 -21.72 -10.39
C GLU A 55 -5.80 -22.45 -9.39
N ARG A 56 -6.33 -22.71 -8.19
CA ARG A 56 -5.61 -23.42 -7.12
C ARG A 56 -6.53 -24.34 -6.35
N ALA A 57 -5.97 -25.44 -5.85
CA ALA A 57 -6.63 -26.29 -4.87
C ALA A 57 -6.70 -25.59 -3.50
N CYS A 58 -7.88 -25.59 -2.87
CA CYS A 58 -8.07 -25.12 -1.51
C CYS A 58 -7.27 -25.98 -0.51
N MET A 59 -6.50 -25.35 0.38
CA MET A 59 -5.73 -26.07 1.41
C MET A 59 -6.58 -26.75 2.49
N CYS A 60 -7.87 -26.41 2.59
CA CYS A 60 -8.78 -27.03 3.56
C CYS A 60 -9.59 -28.18 2.95
N CYS A 61 -10.11 -28.04 1.73
CA CYS A 61 -11.03 -29.01 1.14
C CYS A 61 -10.60 -29.57 -0.23
N GLY A 62 -9.44 -29.17 -0.75
CA GLY A 62 -8.91 -29.62 -2.04
C GLY A 62 -9.61 -29.05 -3.29
N LYS A 63 -10.81 -28.47 -3.17
CA LYS A 63 -11.56 -27.94 -4.31
C LYS A 63 -10.80 -26.83 -5.05
N THR A 64 -10.78 -26.90 -6.36
CA THR A 64 -10.20 -25.85 -7.22
C THR A 64 -11.02 -24.57 -7.14
N PHE A 65 -10.36 -23.42 -7.01
CA PHE A 65 -10.98 -22.09 -7.02
C PHE A 65 -10.05 -21.05 -7.64
N LEU A 66 -10.63 -19.93 -8.12
CA LEU A 66 -9.87 -18.80 -8.63
C LEU A 66 -9.20 -18.04 -7.47
N SER A 67 -7.87 -18.03 -7.44
CA SER A 67 -7.05 -17.39 -6.41
C SER A 67 -6.39 -16.12 -6.95
N GLU A 68 -6.51 -15.02 -6.20
CA GLU A 68 -5.94 -13.69 -6.51
C GLU A 68 -4.41 -13.61 -6.31
N GLY A 69 -3.77 -14.69 -5.85
CA GLY A 69 -2.33 -14.76 -5.69
C GLY A 69 -1.90 -15.58 -4.47
N ALA A 70 -0.61 -15.62 -4.15
CA ALA A 70 -0.01 -16.43 -3.07
C ALA A 70 -0.72 -16.31 -1.70
N HIS A 71 -1.34 -15.16 -1.43
CA HIS A 71 -2.07 -14.85 -0.20
C HIS A 71 -3.47 -15.48 -0.14
N ASN A 72 -4.04 -15.95 -1.26
CA ASN A 72 -5.37 -16.55 -1.33
C ASN A 72 -5.26 -18.08 -1.51
N ARG A 73 -5.36 -18.83 -0.40
CA ARG A 73 -5.16 -20.30 -0.35
C ARG A 73 -6.39 -21.11 0.08
N LEU A 74 -7.46 -20.44 0.47
CA LEU A 74 -8.72 -21.06 0.88
C LEU A 74 -9.86 -20.60 -0.03
N CYS A 75 -10.71 -21.54 -0.46
CA CYS A 75 -11.93 -21.16 -1.17
C CYS A 75 -12.87 -20.37 -0.24
N GLY A 76 -13.78 -19.58 -0.83
CA GLY A 76 -14.68 -18.70 -0.05
C GLY A 76 -15.46 -19.43 1.05
N ALA A 77 -15.91 -20.67 0.79
CA ALA A 77 -16.61 -21.48 1.78
C ALA A 77 -15.72 -21.86 2.97
N CYS A 78 -14.45 -22.22 2.75
CA CYS A 78 -13.54 -22.58 3.84
C CYS A 78 -13.07 -21.33 4.60
N ARG A 79 -12.82 -20.23 3.87
CA ARG A 79 -12.45 -18.94 4.46
C ARG A 79 -13.49 -18.46 5.48
N ASN A 80 -14.78 -18.58 5.15
CA ASN A 80 -15.87 -18.15 6.02
C ASN A 80 -16.15 -19.08 7.22
N ARG A 81 -15.58 -20.29 7.23
CA ARG A 81 -15.62 -21.22 8.37
C ARG A 81 -14.39 -21.13 9.26
N SER A 82 -13.34 -20.44 8.80
CA SER A 82 -12.08 -20.35 9.52
C SER A 82 -12.24 -19.31 10.64
N ALA A 83 -12.31 -19.75 11.89
CA ALA A 83 -12.24 -18.85 13.03
C ALA A 83 -10.79 -18.40 13.24
N GLY A 84 -10.57 -17.08 13.28
CA GLY A 84 -9.33 -16.46 13.72
C GLY A 84 -9.22 -16.45 15.26
N PRO A 85 -8.03 -16.20 15.81
CA PRO A 85 -7.80 -16.18 17.26
C PRO A 85 -8.55 -15.06 18.00
N TYR A 86 -9.12 -14.10 17.27
CA TYR A 86 -9.92 -13.00 17.81
C TYR A 86 -11.42 -13.14 17.49
N ASP A 87 -11.83 -14.22 16.81
CA ASP A 87 -13.24 -14.46 16.56
C ASP A 87 -13.93 -14.90 17.85
N THR A 88 -15.08 -14.29 18.12
CA THR A 88 -15.94 -14.67 19.24
C THR A 88 -17.04 -15.61 18.74
N PRO A 89 -17.68 -16.41 19.59
CA PRO A 89 -18.78 -17.29 19.19
C PRO A 89 -19.92 -16.54 18.47
N ALA A 90 -20.07 -15.23 18.72
CA ALA A 90 -21.04 -14.36 18.06
C ALA A 90 -20.66 -13.96 16.62
N THR A 91 -19.37 -14.00 16.26
CA THR A 91 -18.87 -13.62 14.93
C THR A 91 -18.58 -14.81 14.02
N VAL A 92 -18.45 -16.01 14.58
CA VAL A 92 -18.26 -17.25 13.80
C VAL A 92 -19.60 -17.71 13.21
N ARG A 93 -19.70 -17.70 11.88
CA ARG A 93 -20.84 -18.32 11.18
C ARG A 93 -20.62 -19.83 11.08
N TYR A 94 -21.10 -20.57 12.06
CA TYR A 94 -21.25 -22.02 11.93
C TYR A 94 -22.32 -22.31 10.88
N ARG A 95 -21.99 -23.12 9.88
CA ARG A 95 -22.91 -23.56 8.82
C ARG A 95 -22.90 -25.07 8.75
#